data_AF-D0R208-F1
#
_entry.id   AF-D0R208-F1
#
_cell.length_a   1.000
_cell.length_b   1.000
_cell.length_c   1.000
_cell.angle_alpha   90.00
_cell.angle_beta   90.00
_cell.angle_gamma   90.00
#
_symmetry.space_group_name_H-M   'P 1'
#
loop_
_entity.id
_entity.type
_entity.pdbx_description
1 polymer ?
#
loop_
_entity_poly.entity_id
_entity_poly.type
_entity_poly.pdbx_seq_one_letter_code
_entity_poly.pdbx_strand_id
1 'polypeptide(L)'
;MKALVIYRMLLYYIGLINEQYLTYKNKSKTCSFTNTGKAVHMTVATSLFAPDAVYTSDKTSKEEVLEEVYGKLLKAGYVKGDFLSHIIEREEHYPTGIDTSPISKELPNVAIPHTEGEFVNARLIVPIALKYPIKFQNMIEPDKSLEVKFLFMILNNDPEGQANVLAQIMGFLSTTPVKDLVRLFNLTSTKQIFDFMSENFKQE
;
A
#
# COMPACT_ATOMS: atom_id res chain seq x y z
N MET A 1 13.18 -20.14 -5.31
CA MET A 1 12.81 -19.06 -6.26
C MET A 1 11.91 -18.00 -5.61
N LYS A 2 10.81 -18.37 -4.91
CA LYS A 2 9.91 -17.41 -4.21
C LYS A 2 10.61 -16.46 -3.21
N ALA A 3 11.52 -16.97 -2.38
CA ALA A 3 12.23 -16.17 -1.37
C ALA A 3 13.17 -15.09 -1.95
N LEU A 4 13.77 -15.34 -3.13
CA LEU A 4 14.73 -14.41 -3.75
C LEU A 4 14.05 -13.17 -4.35
N VAL A 5 12.83 -13.34 -4.87
CA VAL A 5 12.00 -12.24 -5.40
C VAL A 5 11.56 -11.33 -4.26
N ILE A 6 11.03 -11.90 -3.18
CA ILE A 6 10.63 -11.17 -1.97
C ILE A 6 11.83 -10.42 -1.37
N TYR A 7 12.99 -11.06 -1.29
CA TYR A 7 14.22 -10.44 -0.78
C TYR A 7 14.69 -9.26 -1.64
N ARG A 8 14.71 -9.39 -2.97
CA ARG A 8 15.06 -8.28 -3.87
C ARG A 8 14.08 -7.11 -3.77
N MET A 9 12.79 -7.40 -3.60
CA MET A 9 11.75 -6.38 -3.40
C MET A 9 11.90 -5.66 -2.05
N LEU A 10 12.23 -6.40 -0.98
CA LEU A 10 12.51 -5.80 0.33
C LEU A 10 13.76 -4.91 0.31
N LEU A 11 14.84 -5.35 -0.35
CA LEU A 11 16.07 -4.54 -0.49
C LEU A 11 15.82 -3.22 -1.23
N TYR A 12 14.95 -3.23 -2.25
CA TYR A 12 14.51 -2.02 -2.96
C TYR A 12 13.77 -1.06 -2.01
N TYR A 13 12.86 -1.62 -1.21
CA TYR A 13 12.04 -0.85 -0.28
C TYR A 13 12.83 -0.17 0.85
N ILE A 14 13.88 -0.82 1.38
CA ILE A 14 14.73 -0.22 2.42
C ILE A 14 15.80 0.73 1.84
N GLY A 15 15.77 1.00 0.52
CA GLY A 15 16.67 1.96 -0.13
C GLY A 15 18.13 1.49 -0.22
N LEU A 16 18.43 0.22 0.07
CA LEU A 16 19.81 -0.31 0.01
C LEU A 16 20.35 -0.47 -1.41
N ILE A 17 19.50 -0.32 -2.44
CA ILE A 17 19.87 -0.50 -3.85
C ILE A 17 19.52 0.70 -4.75
N ASN A 18 19.04 1.84 -4.20
CA ASN A 18 18.69 2.99 -5.03
C ASN A 18 19.11 4.35 -4.42
N GLU A 19 20.14 4.98 -5.01
CA GLU A 19 20.66 6.32 -4.67
C GLU A 19 19.59 7.42 -4.80
N GLN A 20 18.66 7.30 -5.76
CA GLN A 20 17.60 8.30 -5.96
C GLN A 20 16.65 8.37 -4.75
N TYR A 21 16.38 7.25 -4.06
CA TYR A 21 15.48 7.22 -2.89
C TYR A 21 16.06 7.99 -1.70
N LEU A 22 17.37 7.84 -1.47
CA LEU A 22 18.09 8.58 -0.43
C LEU A 22 18.10 10.08 -0.71
N THR A 23 18.14 10.48 -1.99
CA THR A 23 18.16 11.89 -2.40
C THR A 23 16.80 12.56 -2.19
N TYR A 24 15.68 11.87 -2.46
CA TYR A 24 14.32 12.37 -2.20
C TYR A 24 14.06 12.61 -0.70
N LYS A 25 14.43 11.67 0.19
CA LYS A 25 14.31 11.84 1.65
C LYS A 25 15.08 13.05 2.20
N ASN A 26 16.10 13.53 1.50
CA ASN A 26 16.91 14.68 1.93
C ASN A 26 16.32 16.04 1.53
N LYS A 27 15.25 16.09 0.71
CA LYS A 27 14.60 17.35 0.32
C LYS A 27 13.53 17.85 1.31
N SER A 28 13.00 17.01 2.20
CA SER A 28 11.98 17.40 3.19
C SER A 28 12.54 17.55 4.61
N LYS A 29 13.26 18.65 4.88
CA LYS A 29 13.58 19.04 6.27
C LYS A 29 13.44 20.53 6.49
N THR A 30 12.36 20.95 7.14
CA THR A 30 12.37 21.93 8.24
C THR A 30 10.99 22.02 8.90
N CYS A 31 10.88 21.62 10.17
CA CYS A 31 10.01 22.28 11.15
C CYS A 31 10.42 21.87 12.57
N SER A 32 10.29 22.78 13.51
CA SER A 32 10.64 22.63 14.94
C SER A 32 9.45 23.08 15.77
N PHE A 33 9.11 22.41 16.87
CA PHE A 33 8.52 22.97 18.10
C PHE A 33 8.35 21.90 19.21
N THR A 34 8.13 22.37 20.44
CA THR A 34 8.50 21.79 21.74
C THR A 34 7.39 21.08 22.54
N ASN A 35 7.78 19.95 23.16
CA ASN A 35 7.49 19.32 24.47
C ASN A 35 6.11 19.29 25.20
N THR A 36 5.90 18.11 25.80
CA THR A 36 5.12 17.69 26.99
C THR A 36 3.66 17.21 26.84
N GLY A 37 3.47 15.90 27.04
CA GLY A 37 2.18 15.27 27.34
C GLY A 37 2.35 13.76 27.59
N LYS A 38 2.00 13.29 28.80
CA LYS A 38 2.16 11.91 29.27
C LYS A 38 1.53 10.86 28.34
N ALA A 39 2.30 9.83 27.99
CA ALA A 39 1.80 8.66 27.27
C ALA A 39 0.91 7.80 28.18
N VAL A 40 -0.36 7.65 27.81
CA VAL A 40 -1.24 6.61 28.32
C VAL A 40 -1.05 5.40 27.41
N HIS A 41 -0.39 4.35 27.91
CA HIS A 41 -0.31 3.08 27.20
C HIS A 41 -1.70 2.44 27.18
N MET A 42 -2.40 2.59 26.06
CA MET A 42 -3.60 1.85 25.71
C MET A 42 -3.23 0.86 24.61
N THR A 43 -2.95 -0.38 24.97
CA THR A 43 -2.70 -1.48 24.03
C THR A 43 -4.04 -1.90 23.40
N VAL A 44 -4.48 -1.15 22.39
CA VAL A 44 -5.51 -1.62 21.45
C VAL A 44 -4.77 -2.46 20.43
N ALA A 45 -5.12 -3.74 20.30
CA ALA A 45 -4.67 -4.53 19.16
C ALA A 45 -5.15 -3.83 17.88
N THR A 46 -4.23 -3.13 17.20
CA THR A 46 -4.54 -2.27 16.06
C THR A 46 -4.71 -3.14 14.83
N SER A 47 -5.96 -3.43 14.47
CA SER A 47 -6.31 -3.99 13.17
C SER A 47 -5.72 -3.13 12.06
N LEU A 48 -5.08 -3.76 11.06
CA LEU A 48 -4.59 -3.07 9.86
C LEU A 48 -5.73 -2.75 8.88
N PHE A 49 -6.96 -3.17 9.17
CA PHE A 49 -8.11 -2.96 8.31
C PHE A 49 -9.21 -2.21 9.06
N ALA A 50 -9.85 -1.29 8.35
CA ALA A 50 -11.05 -0.58 8.80
C ALA A 50 -12.18 -0.80 7.78
N PRO A 51 -13.43 -1.03 8.23
CA PRO A 51 -14.55 -1.35 7.34
C PRO A 51 -14.93 -0.21 6.39
N ASP A 52 -14.61 1.03 6.75
CA ASP A 52 -14.79 2.25 5.97
C ASP A 52 -13.55 2.66 5.14
N ALA A 53 -12.48 1.86 5.18
CA ALA A 53 -11.26 2.04 4.38
C ALA A 53 -11.06 0.90 3.38
N VAL A 54 -12.14 0.47 2.73
CA VAL A 54 -12.14 -0.53 1.64
C VAL A 54 -12.95 0.01 0.48
N TYR A 55 -12.41 -0.04 -0.73
CA TYR A 55 -13.01 0.63 -1.88
C TYR A 55 -13.09 -0.25 -3.12
N THR A 56 -13.99 0.13 -4.01
CA THR A 56 -14.01 -0.30 -5.41
C THR A 56 -14.03 0.93 -6.29
N SER A 57 -13.31 0.90 -7.42
CA SER A 57 -13.27 2.02 -8.36
C SER A 57 -13.54 1.56 -9.79
N ASP A 58 -14.27 2.38 -10.54
CA ASP A 58 -14.51 2.22 -11.98
C ASP A 58 -13.72 3.21 -12.83
N LYS A 59 -12.83 4.00 -12.20
CA LYS A 59 -11.89 4.88 -12.88
C LYS A 59 -10.90 4.08 -13.73
N THR A 60 -10.33 4.76 -14.72
CA THR A 60 -9.50 4.11 -15.75
C THR A 60 -8.05 4.59 -15.76
N SER A 61 -7.70 5.57 -14.93
CA SER A 61 -6.32 6.00 -14.73
C SER A 61 -5.91 5.87 -13.26
N LYS A 62 -4.60 5.79 -13.07
CA LYS A 62 -3.97 5.75 -11.75
C LYS A 62 -4.29 7.01 -10.96
N GLU A 63 -4.20 8.17 -11.61
CA GLU A 63 -4.42 9.48 -11.01
C GLU A 63 -5.87 9.66 -10.55
N GLU A 64 -6.85 9.25 -11.37
CA GLU A 64 -8.28 9.32 -11.01
C GLU A 64 -8.62 8.40 -9.82
N VAL A 65 -8.04 7.20 -9.77
CA VAL A 65 -8.24 6.27 -8.64
C VAL A 65 -7.64 6.85 -7.36
N LEU A 66 -6.42 7.39 -7.44
CA LEU A 66 -5.75 7.98 -6.28
C LEU A 66 -6.50 9.21 -5.76
N GLU A 67 -7.01 10.08 -6.65
CA GLU A 67 -7.83 11.24 -6.28
C GLU A 67 -9.16 10.82 -5.64
N GLU A 68 -9.86 9.84 -6.21
CA GLU A 68 -11.11 9.31 -5.66
C GLU A 68 -10.91 8.77 -4.24
N VAL A 69 -9.89 7.92 -4.06
CA VAL A 69 -9.60 7.27 -2.77
C VAL A 69 -9.12 8.31 -1.75
N TYR A 70 -8.27 9.26 -2.16
CA TYR A 70 -7.85 10.37 -1.32
C TYR A 70 -9.04 11.15 -0.76
N GLY A 71 -10.01 11.54 -1.59
CA GLY A 71 -11.18 12.30 -1.13
C GLY A 71 -11.97 11.56 -0.04
N LYS A 72 -12.09 10.24 -0.15
CA LYS A 72 -12.75 9.39 0.85
C LYS A 72 -11.93 9.27 2.13
N LEU A 73 -10.62 9.01 2.00
CA LEU A 73 -9.70 8.90 3.14
C LEU A 73 -9.54 10.21 3.92
N LEU A 74 -9.49 11.34 3.21
CA LEU A 74 -9.41 12.68 3.82
C LEU A 74 -10.66 12.96 4.64
N LYS A 75 -11.84 12.69 4.08
CA LYS A 75 -13.13 12.84 4.77
C LYS A 75 -13.23 11.96 6.02
N ALA A 76 -12.67 10.75 5.98
CA ALA A 76 -12.61 9.83 7.12
C ALA A 76 -11.50 10.20 8.13
N GLY A 77 -10.64 11.18 7.84
CA GLY A 77 -9.58 11.64 8.72
C GLY A 77 -8.31 10.78 8.70
N TYR A 78 -8.19 9.81 7.78
CA TYR A 78 -7.05 8.89 7.71
C TYR A 78 -5.78 9.50 7.10
N VAL A 79 -5.93 10.55 6.29
CA VAL A 79 -4.83 11.24 5.60
C VAL A 79 -4.95 12.75 5.76
N LYS A 80 -3.87 13.47 5.45
CA LYS A 80 -3.80 14.94 5.45
C LYS A 80 -4.03 15.53 4.06
N GLY A 81 -4.27 16.84 3.98
CA GLY A 81 -4.68 17.52 2.74
C GLY A 81 -3.66 17.53 1.60
N ASP A 82 -2.40 17.25 1.91
CA ASP A 82 -1.27 17.15 0.99
C ASP A 82 -0.94 15.71 0.59
N PHE A 83 -1.67 14.71 1.11
CA PHE A 83 -1.43 13.30 0.80
C PHE A 83 -1.48 13.00 -0.71
N LEU A 84 -2.45 13.56 -1.43
CA LEU A 84 -2.64 13.27 -2.85
C LEU A 84 -1.44 13.69 -3.71
N SER A 85 -0.89 14.89 -3.51
CA SER A 85 0.25 15.34 -4.29
C SER A 85 1.47 14.47 -4.02
N HIS A 86 1.70 14.10 -2.75
CA HIS A 86 2.86 13.31 -2.35
C HIS A 86 2.77 11.85 -2.80
N ILE A 87 1.60 11.21 -2.75
CA ILE A 87 1.46 9.85 -3.26
C ILE A 87 1.62 9.77 -4.79
N ILE A 88 1.15 10.79 -5.53
CA ILE A 88 1.35 10.88 -6.98
C ILE A 88 2.84 11.06 -7.31
N GLU A 89 3.50 12.04 -6.70
CA GLU A 89 4.93 12.30 -6.89
C GLU A 89 5.77 11.07 -6.54
N ARG A 90 5.43 10.41 -5.43
CA ARG A 90 6.12 9.23 -4.94
C ARG A 90 5.98 8.04 -5.88
N GLU A 91 4.82 7.85 -6.49
CA GLU A 91 4.55 6.79 -7.46
C GLU A 91 5.18 7.06 -8.83
N GLU A 92 5.37 8.32 -9.21
CA GLU A 92 6.12 8.70 -10.40
C GLU A 92 7.61 8.35 -10.27
N HIS A 93 8.20 8.63 -9.10
CA HIS A 93 9.64 8.45 -8.88
C HIS A 93 10.03 7.04 -8.42
N TYR A 94 9.18 6.35 -7.65
CA TYR A 94 9.42 4.95 -7.27
C TYR A 94 8.14 4.13 -7.37
N PRO A 95 7.87 3.57 -8.55
CA PRO A 95 6.66 2.82 -8.83
C PRO A 95 6.42 1.67 -7.86
N THR A 96 5.16 1.32 -7.67
CA THR A 96 4.74 0.28 -6.70
C THR A 96 4.02 -0.90 -7.33
N GLY A 97 3.99 -1.00 -8.66
CA GLY A 97 3.41 -2.13 -9.38
C GLY A 97 4.19 -3.42 -9.13
N ILE A 98 3.47 -4.52 -8.92
CA ILE A 98 4.03 -5.84 -8.59
C ILE A 98 3.56 -6.86 -9.59
N ASP A 99 4.52 -7.49 -10.26
CA ASP A 99 4.29 -8.69 -11.07
C ASP A 99 4.04 -9.90 -10.16
N THR A 100 2.81 -10.41 -10.18
CA THR A 100 2.37 -11.57 -9.40
C THR A 100 2.57 -12.89 -10.12
N SER A 101 3.01 -12.88 -11.38
CA SER A 101 3.24 -14.09 -12.18
C SER A 101 4.24 -15.10 -11.56
N PRO A 102 5.24 -14.70 -10.74
CA PRO A 102 6.08 -15.64 -10.00
C PRO A 102 5.33 -16.41 -8.89
N ILE A 103 4.17 -15.91 -8.43
CA ILE A 103 3.29 -16.59 -7.49
C ILE A 103 2.37 -17.55 -8.27
N SER A 104 1.65 -17.03 -9.26
CA SER A 104 0.85 -17.81 -10.20
C SER A 104 0.47 -16.94 -11.40
N LYS A 105 0.43 -17.54 -12.60
CA LYS A 105 -0.01 -16.88 -13.84
C LYS A 105 -1.51 -16.55 -13.88
N GLU A 106 -2.29 -17.12 -12.95
CA GLU A 106 -3.73 -16.87 -12.84
C GLU A 106 -4.05 -15.58 -12.08
N LEU A 107 -3.08 -15.03 -11.34
CA LEU A 107 -3.29 -13.85 -10.52
C LEU A 107 -3.06 -12.58 -11.36
N PRO A 108 -3.93 -11.56 -11.23
CA PRO A 108 -3.64 -10.26 -11.79
C PRO A 108 -2.51 -9.58 -11.02
N ASN A 109 -1.81 -8.67 -11.70
CA ASN A 109 -0.85 -7.81 -11.01
C ASN A 109 -1.56 -6.89 -10.01
N VAL A 110 -0.80 -6.49 -9.00
CA VAL A 110 -1.26 -5.61 -7.93
C VAL A 110 -0.34 -4.39 -7.83
N ALA A 111 -0.76 -3.35 -7.10
CA ALA A 111 0.13 -2.27 -6.72
C ALA A 111 -0.07 -1.89 -5.24
N ILE A 112 0.92 -1.21 -4.67
CA ILE A 112 0.97 -0.87 -3.24
C ILE A 112 1.32 0.60 -3.09
N PRO A 113 0.46 1.51 -3.58
CA PRO A 113 0.76 2.94 -3.54
C PRO A 113 0.82 3.41 -2.08
N HIS A 114 1.82 4.24 -1.79
CA HIS A 114 2.06 4.79 -0.46
C HIS A 114 2.92 6.04 -0.54
N THR A 115 2.92 6.83 0.54
CA THR A 115 3.78 8.01 0.72
C THR A 115 4.26 8.05 2.18
N GLU A 116 4.98 9.10 2.54
CA GLU A 116 5.59 9.29 3.84
C GLU A 116 4.53 9.41 4.94
N GLY A 117 4.84 8.87 6.13
CA GLY A 117 3.93 8.86 7.27
C GLY A 117 3.54 10.24 7.79
N GLU A 118 4.29 11.28 7.44
CA GLU A 118 3.95 12.67 7.81
C GLU A 118 2.65 13.16 7.15
N PHE A 119 2.22 12.55 6.05
CA PHE A 119 0.96 12.88 5.35
C PHE A 119 -0.23 12.00 5.78
N VAL A 120 -0.02 11.16 6.80
CA VAL A 120 -0.95 10.09 7.19
C VAL A 120 -1.28 10.20 8.69
N ASN A 121 -2.53 9.89 9.07
CA ASN A 121 -3.00 9.91 10.45
C ASN A 121 -3.29 8.52 11.04
N ALA A 122 -3.14 7.46 10.23
CA ALA A 122 -3.47 6.09 10.62
C ALA A 122 -2.44 5.06 10.11
N ARG A 123 -2.52 3.86 10.69
CA ARG A 123 -1.79 2.67 10.24
C ARG A 123 -2.78 1.64 9.70
N LEU A 124 -2.96 1.62 8.39
CA LEU A 124 -3.95 0.79 7.69
C LEU A 124 -3.40 0.26 6.36
N ILE A 125 -3.90 -0.90 5.94
CA ILE A 125 -3.92 -1.34 4.55
C ILE A 125 -5.31 -1.01 4.02
N VAL A 126 -5.36 -0.31 2.88
CA VAL A 126 -6.58 0.11 2.20
C VAL A 126 -6.73 -0.71 0.91
N PRO A 127 -7.53 -1.80 0.92
CA PRO A 127 -7.79 -2.61 -0.26
C PRO A 127 -8.70 -1.85 -1.25
N ILE A 128 -8.29 -1.82 -2.52
CA ILE A 128 -9.04 -1.15 -3.59
C ILE A 128 -9.17 -2.12 -4.77
N ALA A 129 -10.38 -2.60 -5.04
CA ALA A 129 -10.65 -3.42 -6.22
C ALA A 129 -10.96 -2.52 -7.43
N LEU A 130 -10.35 -2.82 -8.58
CA LEU A 130 -10.51 -2.04 -9.80
C LEU A 130 -11.40 -2.78 -10.79
N LYS A 131 -12.45 -2.10 -11.28
CA LYS A 131 -13.35 -2.65 -12.29
C LYS A 131 -12.63 -2.89 -13.62
N TYR A 132 -11.71 -1.99 -13.97
CA TYR A 132 -10.89 -2.07 -15.17
C TYR A 132 -9.41 -2.10 -14.77
N PRO A 133 -8.56 -2.88 -15.46
CA PRO A 133 -7.13 -2.81 -15.23
C PRO A 133 -6.60 -1.40 -15.49
N ILE A 134 -5.73 -0.90 -14.63
CA ILE A 134 -5.05 0.38 -14.79
C ILE A 134 -3.54 0.18 -14.83
N LYS A 135 -2.83 1.07 -15.52
CA LYS A 135 -1.38 0.95 -15.69
C LYS A 135 -0.64 1.46 -14.46
N PHE A 136 0.25 0.63 -13.94
CA PHE A 136 1.32 0.99 -13.00
C PHE A 136 2.66 0.65 -13.63
N GLN A 137 3.74 1.29 -13.19
CA GLN A 137 5.09 0.84 -13.53
C GLN A 137 5.56 -0.21 -12.52
N ASN A 138 6.39 -1.15 -12.97
CA ASN A 138 6.91 -2.23 -12.13
C ASN A 138 7.93 -1.68 -11.13
N MET A 139 7.79 -2.05 -9.87
CA MET A 139 8.65 -1.58 -8.78
C MET A 139 10.11 -2.06 -8.91
N ILE A 140 10.36 -3.22 -9.53
CA ILE A 140 11.71 -3.78 -9.74
C ILE A 140 12.32 -3.30 -11.07
N GLU A 141 11.50 -3.21 -12.11
CA GLU A 141 11.91 -2.80 -13.46
C GLU A 141 11.05 -1.60 -13.92
N PRO A 142 11.34 -0.36 -13.48
CA PRO A 142 10.48 0.82 -13.69
C PRO A 142 10.12 1.15 -15.14
N ASP A 143 10.90 0.68 -16.12
CA ASP A 143 10.61 0.83 -17.54
C ASP A 143 9.48 -0.10 -18.03
N LYS A 144 9.09 -1.09 -17.23
CA LYS A 144 8.02 -2.04 -17.56
C LYS A 144 6.69 -1.60 -16.96
N SER A 145 5.69 -1.49 -17.82
CA SER A 145 4.31 -1.23 -17.41
C SER A 145 3.56 -2.53 -17.11
N LEU A 146 2.78 -2.52 -16.04
CA LEU A 146 1.91 -3.61 -15.58
C LEU A 146 0.45 -3.15 -15.60
N GLU A 147 -0.44 -4.00 -16.10
CA GLU A 147 -1.88 -3.86 -15.88
C GLU A 147 -2.25 -4.43 -14.50
N VAL A 148 -2.75 -3.56 -13.62
CA VAL A 148 -3.08 -3.86 -12.23
C VAL A 148 -4.60 -3.88 -12.04
N LYS A 149 -5.11 -4.86 -11.28
CA LYS A 149 -6.55 -4.96 -10.94
C LYS A 149 -6.88 -4.75 -9.45
N PHE A 150 -5.88 -4.71 -8.58
CA PHE A 150 -6.11 -4.59 -7.15
C PHE A 150 -4.98 -3.77 -6.50
N LEU A 151 -5.33 -2.84 -5.63
CA LEU A 151 -4.37 -2.05 -4.86
C LEU A 151 -4.43 -2.42 -3.39
N PHE A 152 -3.26 -2.49 -2.76
CA PHE A 152 -3.11 -2.52 -1.31
C PHE A 152 -2.45 -1.20 -0.88
N MET A 153 -3.20 -0.10 -0.84
CA MET A 153 -2.63 1.19 -0.45
C MET A 153 -2.19 1.16 1.01
N ILE A 154 -0.97 1.62 1.31
CA ILE A 154 -0.46 1.63 2.69
C ILE A 154 -0.60 3.04 3.27
N LEU A 155 -1.26 3.10 4.42
CA LEU A 155 -1.23 4.23 5.34
C LEU A 155 -0.37 3.81 6.53
N ASN A 156 0.72 4.53 6.80
CA ASN A 156 1.57 4.22 7.94
C ASN A 156 2.09 5.49 8.61
N ASN A 157 1.40 5.92 9.67
CA ASN A 157 1.78 7.06 10.49
C ASN A 157 2.77 6.72 11.63
N ASP A 158 3.30 5.50 11.65
CA ASP A 158 4.19 5.01 12.69
C ASP A 158 5.68 5.14 12.27
N PRO A 159 6.45 6.08 12.84
CA PRO A 159 7.86 6.25 12.54
C PRO A 159 8.76 5.19 13.20
N GLU A 160 8.31 4.50 14.25
CA GLU A 160 9.11 3.57 15.08
C GLU A 160 8.68 2.10 14.92
N GLY A 161 7.45 1.84 14.44
CA GLY A 161 6.91 0.52 14.15
C GLY A 161 7.52 -0.11 12.90
N GLN A 162 8.74 -0.63 13.02
CA GLN A 162 9.42 -1.45 12.01
C GLN A 162 8.81 -2.85 11.86
N ALA A 163 7.50 -2.95 11.73
CA ALA A 163 6.84 -4.11 11.13
C ALA A 163 6.31 -3.65 9.77
N ASN A 164 7.16 -3.81 8.75
CA ASN A 164 6.95 -3.29 7.41
C ASN A 164 5.63 -3.83 6.84
N VAL A 165 4.58 -3.00 6.80
CA VAL A 165 3.25 -3.35 6.26
C VAL A 165 3.38 -3.94 4.86
N LEU A 166 4.35 -3.47 4.07
CA LEU A 166 4.70 -4.07 2.78
C LEU A 166 5.12 -5.53 2.93
N ALA A 167 6.01 -5.86 3.87
CA ALA A 167 6.44 -7.24 4.11
C ALA A 167 5.28 -8.13 4.54
N GLN A 168 4.33 -7.62 5.32
CA GLN A 168 3.10 -8.34 5.67
C GLN A 168 2.22 -8.59 4.43
N ILE A 169 2.06 -7.61 3.55
CA ILE A 169 1.35 -7.79 2.26
C ILE A 169 2.07 -8.83 1.38
N MET A 170 3.40 -8.77 1.27
CA MET A 170 4.17 -9.76 0.51
C MET A 170 4.05 -11.15 1.10
N GLY A 171 4.11 -11.26 2.44
CA GLY A 171 3.86 -12.48 3.18
C GLY A 171 2.51 -13.05 2.80
N PHE A 172 1.44 -12.27 3.00
CA PHE A 172 0.07 -12.62 2.63
C PHE A 172 -0.07 -13.10 1.18
N LEU A 173 0.47 -12.36 0.19
CA LEU A 173 0.42 -12.75 -1.21
C LEU A 173 1.17 -14.06 -1.49
N SER A 174 2.26 -14.31 -0.77
CA SER A 174 3.11 -15.50 -1.00
C SER A 174 2.63 -16.76 -0.29
N THR A 175 1.91 -16.63 0.82
CA THR A 175 1.46 -17.74 1.68
C THR A 175 -0.02 -18.08 1.50
N THR A 176 -0.85 -17.13 1.10
CA THR A 176 -2.28 -17.38 0.85
C THR A 176 -2.44 -18.34 -0.35
N PRO A 177 -3.29 -19.38 -0.24
CA PRO A 177 -3.53 -20.28 -1.36
C PRO A 177 -4.01 -19.53 -2.60
N VAL A 178 -3.49 -19.90 -3.79
CA VAL A 178 -3.79 -19.22 -5.06
C VAL A 178 -5.29 -19.12 -5.31
N LYS A 179 -6.06 -20.18 -5.02
CA LYS A 179 -7.53 -20.18 -5.17
C LYS A 179 -8.22 -19.07 -4.34
N ASP A 180 -7.68 -18.75 -3.17
CA ASP A 180 -8.26 -17.75 -2.26
C ASP A 180 -7.86 -16.34 -2.71
N LEU A 181 -6.64 -16.16 -3.25
CA LEU A 181 -6.24 -14.92 -3.91
C LEU A 181 -7.06 -14.66 -5.18
N VAL A 182 -7.30 -15.69 -6.01
CA VAL A 182 -8.19 -15.59 -7.17
C VAL A 182 -9.59 -15.16 -6.71
N ARG A 183 -10.11 -15.73 -5.62
CA ARG A 183 -11.38 -15.29 -5.04
C ARG A 183 -11.33 -13.81 -4.64
N LEU A 184 -10.34 -13.39 -3.85
CA LEU A 184 -10.18 -12.00 -3.40
C LEU A 184 -10.18 -11.01 -4.57
N PHE A 185 -9.38 -11.27 -5.60
CA PHE A 185 -9.23 -10.37 -6.73
C PHE A 185 -10.44 -10.34 -7.69
N ASN A 186 -11.44 -11.19 -7.47
CA ASN A 186 -12.73 -11.14 -8.16
C ASN A 186 -13.87 -10.58 -7.30
N LEU A 187 -13.63 -10.23 -6.03
CA LEU A 187 -14.63 -9.59 -5.18
C LEU A 187 -14.90 -8.15 -5.63
N THR A 188 -16.17 -7.77 -5.65
CA THR A 188 -16.63 -6.42 -6.04
C THR A 188 -17.44 -5.72 -4.94
N SER A 189 -17.62 -6.38 -3.78
CA SER A 189 -18.27 -5.81 -2.61
C SER A 189 -17.22 -5.42 -1.58
N THR A 190 -17.21 -4.14 -1.16
CA THR A 190 -16.31 -3.64 -0.12
C THR A 190 -16.43 -4.42 1.18
N LYS A 191 -17.64 -4.83 1.57
CA LYS A 191 -17.88 -5.69 2.73
C LYS A 191 -17.20 -7.05 2.57
N GLN A 192 -17.39 -7.73 1.44
CA GLN A 192 -16.79 -9.04 1.22
C GLN A 192 -15.26 -8.97 1.17
N ILE A 193 -14.70 -7.90 0.59
CA ILE A 193 -13.25 -7.66 0.60
C ILE A 193 -12.77 -7.44 2.04
N PHE A 194 -13.45 -6.59 2.82
CA PHE A 194 -13.12 -6.35 4.22
C PHE A 194 -13.15 -7.65 5.04
N ASP A 195 -14.22 -8.43 4.94
CA ASP A 195 -14.38 -9.70 5.65
C ASP A 195 -13.25 -10.66 5.25
N PHE A 196 -12.97 -10.81 3.95
CA PHE A 196 -11.87 -11.66 3.46
C PHE A 196 -10.52 -11.22 4.03
N MET A 197 -10.19 -9.93 3.96
CA MET A 197 -8.91 -9.42 4.44
C MET A 197 -8.77 -9.62 5.95
N SER A 198 -9.82 -9.34 6.71
CA SER A 198 -9.83 -9.49 8.18
C SER A 198 -9.66 -10.94 8.62
N GLU A 199 -10.20 -11.90 7.87
CA GLU A 199 -10.12 -13.33 8.18
C GLU A 199 -8.79 -13.97 7.74
N ASN A 200 -8.24 -13.54 6.60
CA ASN A 200 -7.14 -14.24 5.92
C ASN A 200 -5.79 -13.54 6.07
N PHE A 201 -5.76 -12.26 6.44
CA PHE A 201 -4.51 -11.53 6.66
C PHE A 201 -4.04 -11.69 8.11
N LYS A 202 -3.22 -12.72 8.35
CA LYS A 202 -2.66 -13.00 9.66
C LYS A 202 -1.47 -12.07 9.94
N GLN A 203 -1.51 -11.40 11.09
CA GLN A 203 -0.35 -10.70 11.64
C GLN A 203 0.46 -11.76 12.41
N GLU A 204 1.54 -12.26 11.82
CA GLU A 204 2.56 -13.06 12.53
C GLU A 204 3.56 -12.15 13.25
#